data_AF-A0A2N7DQR0-F1
#
_entry.id   AF-A0A2N7DQR0-F1
#
_cell.length_a   1.000
_cell.length_b   1.000
_cell.length_c   1.000
_cell.angle_alpha   90.00
_cell.angle_beta   90.00
_cell.angle_gamma   90.00
#
_symmetry.space_group_name_H-M   'P 1'
#
loop_
_entity.id
_entity.type
_entity.pdbx_description
1 polymer ?
#
loop_
_entity_poly.entity_id
_entity_poly.type
_entity_poly.pdbx_seq_one_letter_code
_entity_poly.pdbx_strand_id
1 'polypeptide(L)'
;MKNKFKLSVLCIAVLGMTACSDDDKDTSGLESQIKQLEQQNAELNSQNTELSSKNESLAEDNANLTTKTEELQDKAVGYISTFNQQCAEEGVMFDYIDPNAPAEEAPQMSAFASAMAANECSSCHTYDNDDPVEIPHGNFGSCSNCHDGHNETPPVDPGNPQDPTFPQPEPDDSLVDGKTGASGSFYYGSSSFLNADYLAQRLNGSIYNYEWVEATESGENTAKTLKTACGLENREFIKDMYPNDGKEYKLNGFNNQMGSKLISTVSKFTDEETTEEVELPNVAIFGYGMKLEDNGNYYASMNIGKNNTCYNAVMHGDVRLAYYEYSPMLSSKPDRNMGARILGTIDYERTALKGFDWVTEVPGLGAGEDFTPSDVDWTNVGSCSLVIKVEGIIPLG
;
A
#
# COMPACT_ATOMS: atom_id res chain seq x y z
N MET A 1 40.44 -36.15 -49.74
CA MET A 1 41.90 -36.28 -50.02
C MET A 1 42.37 -37.72 -49.74
N LYS A 2 41.82 -38.71 -50.44
CA LYS A 2 42.30 -40.11 -50.40
C LYS A 2 43.24 -40.27 -51.60
N ASN A 3 44.50 -40.65 -51.36
CA ASN A 3 45.54 -41.10 -52.33
C ASN A 3 46.96 -40.50 -52.16
N LYS A 4 47.27 -39.69 -51.13
CA LYS A 4 48.63 -39.14 -50.96
C LYS A 4 49.47 -39.70 -49.80
N PHE A 5 48.97 -40.62 -48.99
CA PHE A 5 49.72 -41.07 -47.80
C PHE A 5 50.52 -42.37 -47.97
N LYS A 6 50.34 -43.13 -49.06
CA LYS A 6 51.09 -44.40 -49.27
C LYS A 6 52.50 -44.25 -49.86
N LEU A 7 52.98 -43.03 -50.15
CA LEU A 7 54.24 -42.83 -50.90
C LEU A 7 55.42 -42.28 -50.08
N SER A 8 55.30 -42.04 -48.78
CA SER A 8 56.37 -41.39 -48.00
C SER A 8 57.13 -42.29 -47.01
N VAL A 9 56.69 -43.53 -46.77
CA VAL A 9 57.35 -44.44 -45.80
C VAL A 9 58.33 -45.41 -46.49
N LEU A 10 58.27 -45.56 -47.82
CA LEU A 10 59.16 -46.47 -48.56
C LEU A 10 60.56 -45.89 -48.87
N CYS A 11 60.84 -44.61 -48.56
CA CYS A 11 62.10 -43.96 -48.95
C CYS A 11 63.08 -43.66 -47.80
N ILE A 12 62.77 -44.01 -46.55
CA ILE A 12 63.66 -43.72 -45.39
C ILE A 12 64.23 -45.00 -44.73
N ALA A 13 64.06 -46.17 -45.36
CA ALA A 13 64.71 -47.43 -44.91
C ALA A 13 65.87 -47.89 -45.82
N VAL A 14 66.26 -47.12 -46.85
CA VAL A 14 67.28 -47.54 -47.84
C VAL A 14 68.68 -46.92 -47.61
N LEU A 15 68.89 -46.14 -46.55
CA LEU A 15 70.18 -45.43 -46.34
C LEU A 15 70.93 -45.80 -45.05
N GLY A 16 70.70 -47.00 -44.49
CA GLY A 16 71.29 -47.35 -43.19
C GLY A 16 71.67 -48.80 -42.94
N MET A 17 71.84 -49.68 -43.95
CA MET A 17 72.37 -51.04 -43.71
C MET A 17 73.28 -51.50 -44.86
N THR A 18 74.54 -51.05 -44.83
CA THR A 18 75.66 -51.79 -45.40
C THR A 18 76.30 -52.60 -44.29
N ALA A 19 76.38 -53.93 -44.49
CA ALA A 19 77.02 -54.99 -43.69
C ALA A 19 76.08 -55.84 -42.80
N CYS A 20 75.51 -56.91 -43.38
CA CYS A 20 75.82 -58.32 -43.06
C CYS A 20 74.86 -59.30 -43.77
N SER A 21 75.47 -60.31 -44.43
CA SER A 21 74.97 -61.66 -44.79
C SER A 21 73.66 -61.86 -45.57
N ASP A 22 73.81 -62.52 -46.72
CA ASP A 22 72.80 -63.36 -47.37
C ASP A 22 72.21 -64.39 -46.37
N ASP A 23 70.96 -64.22 -45.92
CA ASP A 23 69.93 -65.27 -45.79
C ASP A 23 68.64 -64.87 -45.04
N ASP A 24 68.41 -63.60 -44.68
CA ASP A 24 67.12 -63.21 -44.08
C ASP A 24 66.22 -62.45 -45.07
N LYS A 25 65.40 -63.22 -45.80
CA LYS A 25 64.19 -62.73 -46.50
C LYS A 25 62.98 -62.57 -45.56
N ASP A 26 63.23 -62.51 -44.26
CA ASP A 26 62.16 -62.40 -43.27
C ASP A 26 61.60 -60.98 -43.23
N THR A 27 60.57 -60.75 -44.04
CA THR A 27 59.81 -59.50 -44.12
C THR A 27 58.63 -59.47 -43.13
N SER A 28 58.45 -60.54 -42.34
CA SER A 28 57.30 -60.71 -41.44
C SER A 28 57.18 -59.58 -40.40
N GLY A 29 58.31 -59.02 -39.94
CA GLY A 29 58.33 -57.90 -39.00
C GLY A 29 57.76 -56.60 -39.58
N LEU A 30 58.06 -56.31 -40.86
CA LEU A 30 57.53 -55.15 -41.58
C LEU A 30 56.06 -55.36 -41.95
N GLU A 31 55.68 -56.56 -42.39
CA GLU A 31 54.28 -56.91 -42.68
C GLU A 31 53.39 -56.82 -41.43
N SER A 32 53.92 -57.21 -40.26
CA SER A 32 53.24 -57.08 -38.97
C SER A 32 53.02 -55.62 -38.58
N GLN A 33 54.04 -54.76 -38.74
CA GLN A 33 53.91 -53.32 -38.49
C GLN A 33 52.91 -52.65 -39.43
N ILE A 34 52.90 -53.01 -40.72
CA ILE A 34 51.93 -52.48 -41.69
C ILE A 34 50.51 -52.86 -41.28
N LYS A 35 50.27 -54.12 -40.91
CA LYS A 35 48.95 -54.56 -40.42
C LYS A 35 48.52 -53.80 -39.16
N GLN A 36 49.44 -53.57 -38.23
CA GLN A 36 49.16 -52.81 -37.01
C GLN A 36 48.80 -51.35 -37.32
N LEU A 37 49.53 -50.70 -38.23
CA LEU A 37 49.24 -49.32 -38.68
C LEU A 37 47.94 -49.21 -39.47
N GLU A 38 47.59 -50.22 -40.28
CA GLU A 38 46.30 -50.28 -40.97
C GLU A 38 45.14 -50.44 -39.98
N GLN A 39 45.31 -51.25 -38.94
CA GLN A 39 44.33 -51.40 -37.87
C GLN A 39 44.15 -50.11 -37.06
N GLN A 40 45.24 -49.44 -36.67
CA GLN A 40 45.18 -48.16 -35.98
C GLN A 40 44.53 -47.05 -36.83
N ASN A 41 44.80 -47.01 -38.14
CA ASN A 41 44.14 -46.06 -39.04
C ASN A 41 42.64 -46.35 -39.21
N ALA A 42 42.24 -47.62 -39.21
CA ALA A 42 40.82 -47.99 -39.25
C ALA A 42 40.11 -47.54 -37.96
N GLU A 43 40.74 -47.74 -36.80
CA GLU A 43 40.22 -47.32 -35.50
C GLU A 43 40.11 -45.79 -35.38
N LEU A 44 41.16 -45.06 -35.75
CA LEU A 44 41.14 -43.59 -35.77
C LEU A 44 40.08 -43.03 -36.72
N ASN A 45 39.87 -43.66 -37.89
CA ASN A 45 38.80 -43.25 -38.81
C ASN A 45 37.41 -43.50 -38.20
N SER A 46 37.23 -44.59 -37.46
CA SER A 46 35.98 -44.87 -36.75
C SER A 46 35.72 -43.80 -35.68
N GLN A 47 36.72 -43.50 -34.85
CA GLN A 47 36.62 -42.47 -33.80
C GLN A 47 36.35 -41.07 -34.38
N ASN A 48 37.00 -40.71 -35.49
CA ASN A 48 36.74 -39.43 -36.17
C ASN A 48 35.32 -39.34 -36.71
N THR A 49 34.76 -40.45 -37.21
CA THR A 49 33.39 -40.48 -37.71
C THR A 49 32.40 -40.27 -36.56
N GLU A 50 32.62 -40.93 -35.42
CA GLU A 50 31.79 -40.78 -34.22
C GLU A 50 31.86 -39.36 -33.63
N LEU A 51 33.07 -38.79 -33.54
CA LEU A 51 33.27 -37.41 -33.10
C LEU A 51 32.60 -36.40 -34.04
N SER A 52 32.62 -36.64 -35.35
CA SER A 52 31.93 -35.79 -36.33
C SER A 52 30.43 -35.80 -36.10
N SER A 53 29.82 -36.98 -35.95
CA SER A 53 28.38 -37.09 -35.65
C SER A 53 28.00 -36.43 -34.32
N LYS A 54 28.85 -36.54 -33.30
CA LYS A 54 28.61 -35.88 -32.00
C LYS A 54 28.71 -34.36 -32.10
N ASN A 55 29.64 -33.84 -32.89
CA ASN A 55 29.76 -32.40 -33.15
C ASN A 55 28.55 -31.85 -33.92
N GLU A 56 28.02 -32.60 -34.88
CA GLU A 56 26.79 -32.22 -35.61
C GLU A 56 25.59 -32.14 -34.66
N SER A 57 25.40 -33.13 -33.78
CA SER A 57 24.35 -33.11 -32.76
C SER A 57 24.48 -31.94 -31.78
N LEU A 58 25.70 -31.66 -31.30
CA LEU A 58 25.93 -30.52 -30.39
C LEU A 58 25.71 -29.16 -31.09
N ALA A 59 25.99 -29.06 -32.39
CA ALA A 59 25.72 -27.86 -33.15
C ALA A 59 24.20 -27.62 -33.29
N GLU A 60 23.41 -28.67 -33.48
CA GLU A 60 21.95 -28.60 -33.51
C GLU A 60 21.37 -28.21 -32.14
N ASP A 61 21.85 -28.84 -31.06
CA ASP A 61 21.44 -28.49 -29.69
C ASP A 61 21.75 -27.02 -29.35
N ASN A 62 22.94 -26.53 -29.75
CA ASN A 62 23.31 -25.13 -29.56
C ASN A 62 22.43 -24.17 -30.36
N ALA A 63 22.02 -24.53 -31.58
CA ALA A 63 21.10 -23.71 -32.39
C ALA A 63 19.71 -23.62 -31.73
N ASN A 64 19.22 -24.74 -31.20
CA ASN A 64 17.95 -24.80 -30.46
C ASN A 64 18.01 -23.97 -29.16
N LEU A 65 19.09 -24.08 -28.40
CA LEU A 65 19.30 -23.28 -27.18
C LEU A 65 19.42 -21.78 -27.46
N THR A 66 20.08 -21.41 -28.57
CA THR A 66 20.20 -20.01 -29.00
C THR A 66 18.83 -19.44 -29.33
N THR A 67 18.02 -20.16 -30.12
CA THR A 67 16.65 -19.76 -30.47
C THR A 67 15.79 -19.56 -29.21
N LYS A 68 15.85 -20.51 -28.27
CA LYS A 68 15.10 -20.41 -27.02
C LYS A 68 15.58 -19.25 -26.13
N THR A 69 16.87 -18.92 -26.19
CA THR A 69 17.43 -17.77 -25.48
C THR A 69 16.95 -16.46 -26.09
N GLU A 70 16.91 -16.35 -27.42
CA GLU A 70 16.36 -15.19 -28.13
C GLU A 70 14.87 -15.00 -27.82
N GLU A 71 14.06 -16.06 -27.84
CA GLU A 71 12.64 -16.01 -27.44
C GLU A 71 12.45 -15.54 -25.99
N LEU A 72 13.30 -16.01 -25.07
CA LEU A 72 13.28 -15.56 -23.68
C LEU A 72 13.77 -14.12 -23.53
N GLN A 73 14.74 -13.71 -24.35
CA GLN A 73 15.28 -12.35 -24.35
C GLN A 73 14.25 -11.36 -24.91
N ASP A 74 13.51 -11.73 -25.96
CA ASP A 74 12.41 -10.93 -26.50
C ASP A 74 11.28 -10.76 -25.47
N LYS A 75 10.97 -11.81 -24.70
CA LYS A 75 10.03 -11.71 -23.55
C LYS A 75 10.59 -10.87 -22.40
N ALA A 76 11.90 -10.91 -22.17
CA ALA A 76 12.55 -10.15 -21.10
C ALA A 76 12.74 -8.66 -21.42
N VAL A 77 12.79 -8.28 -22.71
CA VAL A 77 12.90 -6.87 -23.14
C VAL A 77 11.60 -6.09 -22.86
N GLY A 78 10.46 -6.78 -22.75
CA GLY A 78 9.26 -6.25 -22.11
C GLY A 78 9.26 -6.57 -20.63
N TYR A 79 9.98 -5.82 -19.79
CA TYR A 79 9.89 -5.97 -18.33
C TYR A 79 8.48 -5.59 -17.88
N ILE A 80 7.58 -6.58 -17.86
CA ILE A 80 6.30 -6.49 -17.18
C ILE A 80 6.63 -6.38 -15.69
N SER A 81 6.46 -5.18 -15.16
CA SER A 81 6.72 -4.84 -13.77
C SER A 81 5.45 -4.40 -13.05
N THR A 82 4.35 -4.26 -13.79
CA THR A 82 3.09 -3.75 -13.29
C THR A 82 1.90 -4.54 -13.83
N PHE A 83 0.79 -4.50 -13.10
CA PHE A 83 -0.43 -5.20 -13.49
C PHE A 83 -1.02 -4.70 -14.83
N ASN A 84 -1.00 -3.39 -15.09
CA ASN A 84 -1.48 -2.85 -16.35
C ASN A 84 -0.67 -3.34 -17.55
N GLN A 85 0.64 -3.59 -17.38
CA GLN A 85 1.48 -4.22 -18.40
C GLN A 85 1.13 -5.70 -18.61
N GLN A 86 0.84 -6.46 -17.53
CA GLN A 86 0.34 -7.84 -17.67
C GLN A 86 -0.97 -7.89 -18.45
N CYS A 87 -1.89 -6.97 -18.19
CA CYS A 87 -3.16 -6.92 -18.88
C CYS A 87 -3.05 -6.48 -20.33
N ALA A 88 -2.09 -5.63 -20.66
CA ALA A 88 -1.80 -5.26 -22.05
C ALA A 88 -1.42 -6.48 -22.91
N GLU A 89 -0.74 -7.48 -22.35
CA GLU A 89 -0.42 -8.74 -23.05
C GLU A 89 -1.67 -9.60 -23.32
N GLU A 90 -2.67 -9.54 -22.44
CA GLU A 90 -3.99 -10.17 -22.64
C GLU A 90 -4.91 -9.34 -23.56
N GLY A 91 -4.41 -8.21 -24.09
CA GLY A 91 -5.16 -7.30 -24.96
C GLY A 91 -6.09 -6.34 -24.23
N VAL A 92 -5.95 -6.21 -22.90
CA VAL A 92 -6.72 -5.28 -22.07
C VAL A 92 -5.83 -4.11 -21.65
N MET A 93 -5.99 -2.98 -22.32
CA MET A 93 -5.22 -1.77 -22.04
C MET A 93 -5.96 -0.87 -21.05
N PHE A 94 -5.28 -0.44 -19.99
CA PHE A 94 -5.74 0.61 -19.09
C PHE A 94 -4.55 1.35 -18.49
N ASP A 95 -4.78 2.59 -18.08
CA ASP A 95 -3.79 3.39 -17.37
C ASP A 95 -3.90 3.15 -15.86
N TYR A 96 -2.75 3.06 -15.21
CA TYR A 96 -2.71 3.05 -13.75
C TYR A 96 -3.13 4.43 -13.22
N ILE A 97 -4.04 4.43 -12.25
CA ILE A 97 -4.48 5.61 -11.53
C ILE A 97 -3.93 5.50 -10.11
N ASP A 98 -3.11 6.47 -9.68
CA ASP A 98 -2.69 6.53 -8.28
C ASP A 98 -3.90 6.96 -7.43
N PRO A 99 -4.43 6.09 -6.55
CA PRO A 99 -5.60 6.42 -5.75
C PRO A 99 -5.31 7.53 -4.72
N ASN A 100 -4.04 7.92 -4.55
CA ASN A 100 -3.60 8.99 -3.66
C ASN A 100 -2.98 10.19 -4.41
N ALA A 101 -3.17 10.29 -5.74
CA ALA A 101 -2.68 11.43 -6.51
C ALA A 101 -3.25 12.76 -5.99
N PRO A 102 -2.44 13.84 -5.95
CA PRO A 102 -2.95 15.19 -5.69
C PRO A 102 -4.04 15.57 -6.69
N ALA A 103 -5.02 16.36 -6.25
CA ALA A 103 -6.21 16.74 -7.03
C ALA A 103 -5.94 17.46 -8.37
N GLU A 104 -4.70 17.88 -8.63
CA GLU A 104 -4.31 18.60 -9.85
C GLU A 104 -3.98 17.68 -11.05
N GLU A 105 -3.77 16.36 -10.87
CA GLU A 105 -3.26 15.49 -11.95
C GLU A 105 -4.15 14.31 -12.39
N ALA A 106 -5.40 14.18 -11.95
CA ALA A 106 -6.37 13.22 -12.54
C ALA A 106 -7.83 13.66 -12.35
N PRO A 107 -8.75 13.30 -13.28
CA PRO A 107 -10.17 13.68 -13.18
C PRO A 107 -10.82 12.95 -12.00
N GLN A 108 -10.97 13.67 -10.88
CA GLN A 108 -11.57 13.21 -9.62
C GLN A 108 -13.10 13.03 -9.70
N MET A 109 -13.62 12.29 -10.68
CA MET A 109 -15.07 12.07 -10.81
C MET A 109 -15.52 10.64 -10.44
N SER A 110 -14.62 9.65 -10.28
CA SER A 110 -15.04 8.25 -10.02
C SER A 110 -14.61 7.67 -8.68
N ALA A 111 -13.43 8.04 -8.15
CA ALA A 111 -12.90 7.44 -6.92
C ALA A 111 -13.60 7.95 -5.65
N PHE A 112 -14.09 9.19 -5.65
CA PHE A 112 -14.81 9.77 -4.51
C PHE A 112 -16.26 9.27 -4.42
N ALA A 113 -16.89 9.03 -5.58
CA ALA A 113 -18.26 8.53 -5.65
C ALA A 113 -18.36 7.04 -5.27
N SER A 114 -17.42 6.18 -5.70
CA SER A 114 -17.47 4.73 -5.47
C SER A 114 -17.32 4.32 -3.99
N ALA A 115 -16.43 4.99 -3.24
CA ALA A 115 -16.16 4.63 -1.84
C ALA A 115 -17.24 5.13 -0.85
N MET A 116 -18.05 6.12 -1.24
CA MET A 116 -19.19 6.63 -0.46
C MET A 116 -20.52 6.01 -0.92
N ALA A 117 -20.64 5.57 -2.18
CA ALA A 117 -21.91 5.10 -2.75
C ALA A 117 -22.29 3.65 -2.40
N ALA A 118 -21.35 2.81 -1.95
CA ALA A 118 -21.63 1.37 -1.79
C ALA A 118 -22.68 1.04 -0.70
N ASN A 119 -22.86 1.90 0.32
CA ASN A 119 -23.78 1.64 1.43
C ASN A 119 -25.04 2.50 1.49
N GLU A 120 -25.18 3.55 0.67
CA GLU A 120 -26.37 4.43 0.73
C GLU A 120 -27.28 4.33 -0.50
N CYS A 121 -26.75 3.99 -1.68
CA CYS A 121 -27.56 3.90 -2.92
C CYS A 121 -28.29 2.55 -3.08
N SER A 122 -27.80 1.49 -2.44
CA SER A 122 -28.36 0.12 -2.49
C SER A 122 -29.71 0.00 -1.78
N SER A 123 -30.10 0.99 -0.96
CA SER A 123 -31.42 1.05 -0.32
C SER A 123 -32.56 1.37 -1.31
N CYS A 124 -32.26 1.98 -2.47
CA CYS A 124 -33.25 2.39 -3.48
C CYS A 124 -33.01 1.80 -4.87
N HIS A 125 -31.86 1.19 -5.12
CA HIS A 125 -31.51 0.47 -6.37
C HIS A 125 -31.34 -1.04 -6.13
N THR A 126 -32.16 -1.64 -5.29
CA THR A 126 -32.41 -3.08 -5.46
C THR A 126 -33.34 -3.22 -6.65
N TYR A 127 -32.92 -3.92 -7.70
CA TYR A 127 -33.68 -5.05 -8.26
C TYR A 127 -32.96 -5.60 -9.49
N ASP A 128 -32.43 -6.80 -9.30
CA ASP A 128 -32.17 -7.78 -10.35
C ASP A 128 -33.47 -8.06 -11.12
N ASN A 129 -33.47 -7.88 -12.44
CA ASN A 129 -33.95 -8.84 -13.44
C ASN A 129 -34.03 -8.21 -14.84
N ASP A 130 -33.70 -9.03 -15.84
CA ASP A 130 -33.73 -8.77 -17.29
C ASP A 130 -35.12 -8.29 -17.79
N ASP A 131 -35.33 -6.97 -17.93
CA ASP A 131 -36.07 -6.27 -19.00
C ASP A 131 -36.22 -4.76 -18.65
N PRO A 132 -36.30 -3.84 -19.62
CA PRO A 132 -36.34 -2.41 -19.33
C PRO A 132 -37.74 -1.99 -18.86
N VAL A 133 -37.93 -1.89 -17.53
CA VAL A 133 -39.14 -1.31 -16.94
C VAL A 133 -38.98 0.21 -16.83
N GLU A 134 -39.91 0.94 -17.44
CA GLU A 134 -40.05 2.39 -17.32
C GLU A 134 -40.35 2.77 -15.86
N ILE A 135 -39.36 3.27 -15.14
CA ILE A 135 -39.50 3.70 -13.74
C ILE A 135 -40.43 4.93 -13.70
N PRO A 136 -41.52 4.94 -12.90
CA PRO A 136 -42.48 6.02 -12.90
C PRO A 136 -41.93 7.21 -12.10
N HIS A 137 -41.10 8.03 -12.75
CA HIS A 137 -40.60 9.31 -12.22
C HIS A 137 -41.73 10.36 -12.01
N GLY A 138 -42.97 10.05 -12.37
CA GLY A 138 -44.10 10.97 -12.25
C GLY A 138 -44.62 11.21 -10.83
N ASN A 139 -44.34 10.31 -9.86
CA ASN A 139 -45.00 10.34 -8.55
C ASN A 139 -44.10 10.77 -7.37
N PHE A 140 -42.79 10.95 -7.56
CA PHE A 140 -41.84 11.27 -6.47
C PHE A 140 -41.14 12.63 -6.57
N GLY A 141 -41.55 13.49 -7.51
CA GLY A 141 -40.99 14.84 -7.66
C GLY A 141 -39.71 14.89 -8.51
N SER A 142 -39.16 16.10 -8.66
CA SER A 142 -38.01 16.39 -9.52
C SER A 142 -36.72 15.70 -9.06
N CYS A 143 -35.93 15.19 -10.00
CA CYS A 143 -34.60 14.60 -9.78
C CYS A 143 -33.65 15.49 -8.94
N SER A 144 -33.87 16.81 -8.95
CA SER A 144 -33.10 17.78 -8.15
C SER A 144 -33.11 17.44 -6.67
N ASN A 145 -34.26 17.05 -6.11
CA ASN A 145 -34.39 16.79 -4.66
C ASN A 145 -33.56 15.59 -4.18
N CYS A 146 -33.13 14.70 -5.09
CA CYS A 146 -32.33 13.52 -4.77
C CYS A 146 -30.82 13.75 -4.97
N HIS A 147 -30.42 14.74 -5.77
CA HIS A 147 -29.02 15.08 -6.01
C HIS A 147 -28.55 16.32 -5.24
N ASP A 148 -29.46 17.17 -4.76
CA ASP A 148 -29.13 18.42 -4.06
C ASP A 148 -28.48 18.21 -2.67
N GLY A 149 -28.48 16.98 -2.12
CA GLY A 149 -27.80 16.62 -0.87
C GLY A 149 -26.38 16.06 -1.03
N HIS A 150 -26.00 15.66 -2.25
CA HIS A 150 -24.64 15.22 -2.58
C HIS A 150 -23.88 16.40 -3.16
N ASN A 151 -23.53 17.34 -2.30
CA ASN A 151 -22.59 18.36 -2.69
C ASN A 151 -21.23 17.67 -2.87
N GLU A 152 -20.97 17.16 -4.08
CA GLU A 152 -19.63 16.94 -4.63
C GLU A 152 -18.95 18.30 -4.67
N THR A 153 -18.62 18.81 -3.48
CA THR A 153 -17.85 20.01 -3.33
C THR A 153 -16.47 19.60 -3.83
N PRO A 154 -15.94 20.21 -4.91
CA PRO A 154 -14.56 20.00 -5.31
C PRO A 154 -13.66 20.16 -4.09
N PRO A 155 -12.50 19.49 -3.99
CA PRO A 155 -11.60 19.69 -2.87
C PRO A 155 -11.40 21.19 -2.70
N VAL A 156 -11.98 21.74 -1.63
CA VAL A 156 -11.79 23.15 -1.32
C VAL A 156 -10.31 23.28 -1.05
N ASP A 157 -9.63 24.20 -1.73
CA ASP A 157 -8.25 24.53 -1.39
C ASP A 157 -8.25 24.84 0.11
N PRO A 158 -7.66 23.99 0.96
CA PRO A 158 -7.68 24.16 2.40
C PRO A 158 -6.90 25.41 2.85
N GLY A 159 -6.27 26.10 1.90
CA GLY A 159 -5.41 27.23 2.16
C GLY A 159 -4.03 26.79 2.61
N ASN A 160 -3.22 27.79 2.96
CA ASN A 160 -1.85 27.54 3.39
C ASN A 160 -1.84 26.87 4.78
N PRO A 161 -1.22 25.68 4.95
CA PRO A 161 -1.14 25.01 6.24
C PRO A 161 -0.51 25.85 7.36
N GLN A 162 0.32 26.85 7.02
CA GLN A 162 0.97 27.74 7.97
C GLN A 162 0.18 29.02 8.28
N ASP A 163 -0.97 29.25 7.66
CA ASP A 163 -1.83 30.41 7.96
C ASP A 163 -2.73 30.10 9.17
N PRO A 164 -2.42 30.62 10.38
CA PRO A 164 -3.04 30.14 11.59
C PRO A 164 -4.50 30.59 11.72
N THR A 165 -5.42 29.63 11.89
CA THR A 165 -6.83 29.94 12.18
C THR A 165 -7.02 30.45 13.62
N PHE A 166 -6.14 30.04 14.53
CA PHE A 166 -6.19 30.41 15.95
C PHE A 166 -4.99 31.29 16.34
N PRO A 167 -5.15 32.19 17.33
CA PRO A 167 -4.02 32.97 17.84
C PRO A 167 -2.86 32.09 18.27
N GLN A 168 -1.66 32.38 17.76
CA GLN A 168 -0.46 31.64 18.10
C GLN A 168 0.15 32.19 19.39
N PRO A 169 0.75 31.32 20.23
CA PRO A 169 1.49 31.79 21.40
C PRO A 169 2.68 32.63 20.95
N GLU A 170 2.91 33.75 21.64
CA GLU A 170 4.12 34.55 21.46
C GLU A 170 5.29 33.84 22.13
N PRO A 171 6.45 33.68 21.46
CA PRO A 171 7.60 33.02 22.05
C PRO A 171 8.19 33.91 23.15
N ASP A 172 8.31 33.36 24.35
CA ASP A 172 9.19 33.91 25.37
C ASP A 172 10.38 32.98 25.55
N ASP A 173 11.48 33.28 24.84
CA ASP A 173 12.71 32.49 24.85
C ASP A 173 13.38 32.42 26.25
N SER A 174 12.87 33.18 27.24
CA SER A 174 13.34 33.12 28.63
C SER A 174 12.61 32.11 29.51
N LEU A 175 11.50 31.54 29.02
CA LEU A 175 10.66 30.60 29.76
C LEU A 175 10.52 29.26 29.03
N VAL A 176 10.35 28.19 29.80
CA VAL A 176 9.90 26.92 29.24
C VAL A 176 8.44 27.11 28.80
N ASP A 177 8.16 26.83 27.53
CA ASP A 177 6.80 26.87 27.00
C ASP A 177 5.97 25.74 27.63
N GLY A 178 5.26 26.06 28.70
CA GLY A 178 4.35 25.14 29.38
C GLY A 178 3.03 24.93 28.64
N LYS A 179 2.71 25.74 27.62
CA LYS A 179 1.44 25.69 26.90
C LYS A 179 1.55 24.78 25.68
N THR A 180 2.65 24.89 24.96
CA THR A 180 3.05 23.98 23.90
C THR A 180 4.29 23.30 24.44
N GLY A 181 4.31 22.08 24.97
CA GLY A 181 5.56 21.46 25.49
C GLY A 181 6.70 21.23 24.47
N ALA A 182 7.08 22.25 23.69
CA ALA A 182 8.13 22.32 22.68
C ALA A 182 9.46 22.71 23.31
N SER A 183 10.57 22.29 22.69
CA SER A 183 11.91 22.68 23.11
C SER A 183 12.35 23.97 22.40
N GLY A 184 12.50 25.08 23.13
CA GLY A 184 13.03 26.34 22.59
C GLY A 184 12.07 27.10 21.67
N SER A 185 12.62 27.93 20.76
CA SER A 185 11.82 28.65 19.75
C SER A 185 11.06 27.65 18.87
N PHE A 186 9.74 27.84 18.71
CA PHE A 186 8.79 26.87 18.12
C PHE A 186 9.35 26.09 16.91
N TYR A 187 9.83 24.86 17.14
CA TYR A 187 10.87 24.27 16.27
C TYR A 187 10.38 23.74 14.92
N TYR A 188 9.10 23.93 14.56
CA TYR A 188 8.52 23.41 13.30
C TYR A 188 7.48 24.35 12.67
N GLY A 189 7.82 25.61 12.45
CA GLY A 189 6.93 26.58 11.79
C GLY A 189 6.40 26.11 10.43
N SER A 190 7.26 25.60 9.54
CA SER A 190 6.84 25.11 8.21
C SER A 190 6.20 23.72 8.20
N SER A 191 6.35 22.94 9.27
CA SER A 191 5.78 21.58 9.37
C SER A 191 4.50 21.53 10.18
N SER A 192 4.14 22.64 10.82
CA SER A 192 2.95 22.72 11.65
C SER A 192 1.74 23.03 10.78
N PHE A 193 0.67 22.26 10.96
CA PHE A 193 -0.63 22.55 10.39
C PHE A 193 -1.37 23.47 11.37
N LEU A 194 -1.29 24.77 11.12
CA LEU A 194 -1.89 25.83 11.95
C LEU A 194 -3.27 26.27 11.40
N ASN A 195 -3.50 26.03 10.11
CA ASN A 195 -4.80 26.22 9.49
C ASN A 195 -5.74 25.06 9.83
N ALA A 196 -6.93 25.39 10.35
CA ALA A 196 -7.91 24.42 10.81
C ALA A 196 -8.60 23.67 9.66
N ASP A 197 -8.89 24.31 8.54
CA ASP A 197 -9.46 23.66 7.34
C ASP A 197 -8.48 22.64 6.76
N TYR A 198 -7.21 23.03 6.62
CA TYR A 198 -6.13 22.11 6.23
C TYR A 198 -6.02 20.94 7.19
N LEU A 199 -5.94 21.22 8.49
CA LEU A 199 -5.82 20.16 9.49
C LEU A 199 -7.05 19.23 9.48
N ALA A 200 -8.26 19.74 9.27
CA ALA A 200 -9.48 18.93 9.17
C ALA A 200 -9.42 17.98 7.97
N GLN A 201 -8.94 18.47 6.82
CA GLN A 201 -8.74 17.64 5.64
C GLN A 201 -7.73 16.51 5.90
N ARG A 202 -6.59 16.82 6.54
CA ARG A 202 -5.56 15.81 6.89
C ARG A 202 -6.06 14.80 7.92
N LEU A 203 -6.78 15.27 8.93
CA LEU A 203 -7.37 14.43 9.97
C LEU A 203 -8.42 13.48 9.38
N ASN A 204 -9.26 13.93 8.47
CA ASN A 204 -10.31 13.09 7.89
C ASN A 204 -9.82 12.28 6.67
N GLY A 205 -8.64 12.63 6.13
CA GLY A 205 -8.03 11.98 4.98
C GLY A 205 -7.56 10.55 5.27
N SER A 206 -7.63 9.72 4.23
CA SER A 206 -7.11 8.35 4.26
C SER A 206 -6.22 8.08 3.04
N ILE A 207 -5.24 7.21 3.23
CA ILE A 207 -4.42 6.62 2.17
C ILE A 207 -5.14 5.36 1.70
N TYR A 208 -5.48 5.34 0.42
CA TYR A 208 -6.11 4.21 -0.24
C TYR A 208 -5.06 3.27 -0.79
N ASN A 209 -5.25 1.98 -0.57
CA ASN A 209 -4.35 0.91 -0.97
C ASN A 209 -5.15 -0.22 -1.61
N TYR A 210 -4.54 -0.90 -2.56
CA TYR A 210 -5.12 -2.03 -3.26
C TYR A 210 -4.11 -3.18 -3.28
N GLU A 211 -4.58 -4.38 -2.92
CA GLU A 211 -3.75 -5.57 -2.87
C GLU A 211 -4.48 -6.82 -3.41
N TRP A 212 -3.72 -7.81 -3.85
CA TRP A 212 -4.26 -9.13 -4.20
C TRP A 212 -4.40 -9.98 -2.94
N VAL A 213 -5.61 -10.46 -2.68
CA VAL A 213 -5.90 -11.36 -1.56
C VAL A 213 -6.45 -12.68 -2.09
N GLU A 214 -5.90 -13.81 -1.63
CA GLU A 214 -6.40 -15.13 -1.96
C GLU A 214 -7.86 -15.27 -1.51
N ALA A 215 -8.74 -15.66 -2.43
CA ALA A 215 -10.15 -15.84 -2.16
C ALA A 215 -10.37 -17.13 -1.36
N THR A 216 -11.05 -17.03 -0.21
CA THR A 216 -11.43 -18.19 0.60
C THR A 216 -12.65 -18.92 0.07
N GLU A 217 -13.48 -18.23 -0.71
CA GLU A 217 -14.67 -18.74 -1.38
C GLU A 217 -14.75 -18.11 -2.78
N SER A 218 -15.10 -18.91 -3.80
CA SER A 218 -15.35 -18.40 -5.14
C SER A 218 -16.65 -17.58 -5.13
N GLY A 219 -16.60 -16.35 -5.65
CA GLY A 219 -17.73 -15.42 -5.58
C GLY A 219 -17.68 -14.35 -6.67
N GLU A 220 -18.53 -13.34 -6.55
CA GLU A 220 -18.46 -12.16 -7.43
C GLU A 220 -17.16 -11.39 -7.17
N ASN A 221 -16.58 -10.80 -8.22
CA ASN A 221 -15.31 -10.05 -8.19
C ASN A 221 -14.05 -10.85 -7.78
N THR A 222 -14.04 -12.17 -7.98
CA THR A 222 -12.82 -13.00 -7.91
C THR A 222 -12.26 -13.32 -9.30
N ALA A 223 -10.96 -13.56 -9.39
CA ALA A 223 -10.26 -13.94 -10.60
C ALA A 223 -9.34 -15.13 -10.33
N LYS A 224 -9.46 -16.17 -11.14
CA LYS A 224 -8.55 -17.32 -11.18
C LYS A 224 -7.53 -17.25 -12.31
N THR A 225 -7.79 -16.40 -13.30
CA THR A 225 -6.94 -16.22 -14.48
C THR A 225 -6.59 -14.75 -14.65
N LEU A 226 -5.44 -14.47 -15.25
CA LEU A 226 -5.05 -13.10 -15.59
C LEU A 226 -6.13 -12.40 -16.42
N LYS A 227 -6.69 -13.08 -17.43
CA LYS A 227 -7.77 -12.53 -18.25
C LYS A 227 -8.99 -12.09 -17.44
N THR A 228 -9.38 -12.86 -16.42
CA THR A 228 -10.47 -12.47 -15.50
C THR A 228 -10.03 -11.30 -14.62
N ALA A 229 -8.80 -11.32 -14.10
CA ALA A 229 -8.27 -10.26 -13.25
C ALA A 229 -8.25 -8.90 -13.98
N CYS A 230 -7.88 -8.89 -15.26
CA CYS A 230 -7.86 -7.69 -16.10
C CYS A 230 -9.26 -7.10 -16.36
N GLY A 231 -10.34 -7.84 -16.06
CA GLY A 231 -11.71 -7.37 -16.16
C GLY A 231 -12.31 -6.90 -14.84
N LEU A 232 -11.60 -7.03 -13.71
CA LEU A 232 -12.13 -6.65 -12.39
C LEU A 232 -12.32 -5.13 -12.28
N GLU A 233 -13.30 -4.72 -11.47
CA GLU A 233 -13.45 -3.33 -11.05
C GLU A 233 -12.26 -2.89 -10.19
N ASN A 234 -11.95 -1.59 -10.19
CA ASN A 234 -10.87 -0.98 -9.42
C ASN A 234 -9.45 -1.45 -9.81
N ARG A 235 -9.30 -2.25 -10.87
CA ARG A 235 -8.02 -2.74 -11.41
C ARG A 235 -7.02 -1.64 -11.74
N GLU A 236 -7.51 -0.45 -12.07
CA GLU A 236 -6.71 0.73 -12.38
C GLU A 236 -5.86 1.20 -11.19
N PHE A 237 -6.23 0.84 -9.96
CA PHE A 237 -5.58 1.36 -8.74
C PHE A 237 -4.47 0.45 -8.18
N ILE A 238 -4.23 -0.73 -8.76
CA ILE A 238 -3.18 -1.65 -8.32
C ILE A 238 -1.99 -1.65 -9.27
N LYS A 239 -0.79 -1.46 -8.70
CA LYS A 239 0.49 -1.62 -9.43
C LYS A 239 0.96 -3.06 -9.43
N ASP A 240 0.75 -3.77 -8.33
CA ASP A 240 1.29 -5.11 -8.12
C ASP A 240 0.70 -6.12 -9.10
N MET A 241 1.60 -6.89 -9.71
CA MET A 241 1.24 -7.94 -10.65
C MET A 241 0.30 -8.97 -10.06
N TYR A 242 -0.63 -9.46 -10.88
CA TYR A 242 -1.45 -10.61 -10.55
C TYR A 242 -0.55 -11.86 -10.39
N PRO A 243 -0.65 -12.61 -9.27
CA PRO A 243 0.27 -13.70 -8.95
C PRO A 243 0.30 -14.86 -9.95
N ASN A 244 -0.78 -15.09 -10.72
CA ASN A 244 -0.92 -16.12 -11.75
C ASN A 244 -0.42 -17.53 -11.37
N ASP A 245 -0.62 -17.94 -10.12
CA ASP A 245 -0.15 -19.21 -9.58
C ASP A 245 -1.23 -20.32 -9.60
N GLY A 246 -2.37 -20.06 -10.26
CA GLY A 246 -3.50 -20.97 -10.39
C GLY A 246 -4.50 -20.91 -9.22
N LYS A 247 -4.22 -20.10 -8.20
CA LYS A 247 -5.19 -19.78 -7.15
C LYS A 247 -6.15 -18.69 -7.59
N GLU A 248 -7.21 -18.54 -6.81
CA GLU A 248 -8.21 -17.51 -7.00
C GLU A 248 -7.91 -16.33 -6.08
N TYR A 249 -7.93 -15.12 -6.64
CA TYR A 249 -7.68 -13.88 -5.92
C TYR A 249 -8.82 -12.91 -6.13
N LYS A 250 -9.00 -11.99 -5.17
CA LYS A 250 -9.80 -10.79 -5.33
C LYS A 250 -8.94 -9.56 -5.15
N LEU A 251 -9.36 -8.47 -5.75
CA LEU A 251 -8.77 -7.16 -5.50
C LEU A 251 -9.37 -6.59 -4.21
N ASN A 252 -8.54 -6.40 -3.20
CA ASN A 252 -8.93 -5.85 -1.90
C ASN A 252 -8.53 -4.38 -1.84
N GLY A 253 -9.51 -3.48 -1.94
CA GLY A 253 -9.32 -2.05 -1.67
C GLY A 253 -9.53 -1.77 -0.19
N PHE A 254 -8.55 -1.15 0.46
CA PHE A 254 -8.65 -0.72 1.86
C PHE A 254 -8.06 0.69 2.01
N ASN A 255 -8.42 1.37 3.09
CA ASN A 255 -7.86 2.67 3.40
C ASN A 255 -7.38 2.73 4.85
N ASN A 256 -6.37 3.56 5.08
CA ASN A 256 -5.81 3.82 6.40
C ASN A 256 -5.72 5.32 6.63
N GLN A 257 -5.87 5.76 7.87
CA GLN A 257 -5.73 7.18 8.22
C GLN A 257 -4.31 7.68 7.90
N MET A 258 -4.20 8.92 7.38
CA MET A 258 -2.92 9.46 6.90
C MET A 258 -1.85 9.66 7.98
N GLY A 259 -2.26 9.88 9.22
CA GLY A 259 -1.37 10.21 10.33
C GLY A 259 -1.79 9.59 11.64
N SER A 260 -0.86 9.57 12.58
CA SER A 260 -1.08 9.12 13.96
C SER A 260 -1.87 10.16 14.73
N LYS A 261 -2.88 9.68 15.47
CA LYS A 261 -3.82 10.49 16.24
C LYS A 261 -3.71 10.13 17.70
N LEU A 262 -3.25 11.07 18.51
CA LEU A 262 -3.09 10.91 19.95
C LEU A 262 -4.06 11.82 20.68
N ILE A 263 -4.53 11.34 21.82
CA ILE A 263 -5.24 12.13 22.81
C ILE A 263 -4.53 11.98 24.15
N SER A 264 -4.31 13.12 24.79
CA SER A 264 -3.73 13.25 26.11
C SER A 264 -4.75 13.87 27.05
N THR A 265 -4.92 13.23 28.19
CA THR A 265 -5.80 13.63 29.30
C THR A 265 -5.01 13.52 30.61
N VAL A 266 -5.57 14.03 31.70
CA VAL A 266 -4.98 13.88 33.03
C VAL A 266 -5.91 13.02 33.89
N SER A 267 -5.38 11.92 34.42
CA SER A 267 -6.06 11.13 35.44
C SER A 267 -5.86 11.81 36.79
N LYS A 268 -6.95 12.14 37.48
CA LYS A 268 -6.92 12.69 38.83
C LYS A 268 -7.52 11.68 39.81
N PHE A 269 -6.76 11.25 40.80
CA PHE A 269 -7.23 10.31 41.81
C PHE A 269 -6.49 10.50 43.14
N THR A 270 -7.13 10.14 44.23
CA THR A 270 -6.47 10.05 45.54
C THR A 270 -5.71 8.73 45.62
N ASP A 271 -4.41 8.78 45.89
CA ASP A 271 -3.58 7.59 46.10
C ASP A 271 -4.01 6.87 47.39
N GLU A 272 -4.31 5.58 47.30
CA GLU A 272 -4.83 4.79 48.44
C GLU A 272 -3.78 4.57 49.54
N GLU A 273 -2.49 4.60 49.20
CA GLU A 273 -1.39 4.38 50.14
C GLU A 273 -0.96 5.68 50.83
N THR A 274 -0.86 6.78 50.08
CA THR A 274 -0.37 8.07 50.60
C THR A 274 -1.48 9.02 51.00
N THR A 275 -2.73 8.78 50.57
CA THR A 275 -3.89 9.68 50.72
C THR A 275 -3.71 11.05 50.07
N GLU A 276 -2.74 11.18 49.16
CA GLU A 276 -2.47 12.43 48.43
C GLU A 276 -3.23 12.45 47.10
N GLU A 277 -3.63 13.65 46.66
CA GLU A 277 -4.17 13.86 45.32
C GLU A 277 -3.05 13.74 44.30
N VAL A 278 -3.20 12.81 43.35
CA VAL A 278 -2.23 12.54 42.30
C VAL A 278 -2.83 12.88 40.94
N GLU A 279 -2.04 13.59 40.13
CA GLU A 279 -2.33 13.85 38.72
C GLU A 279 -1.33 13.07 37.85
N LEU A 280 -1.83 12.13 37.04
CA LEU A 280 -1.01 11.36 36.10
C LEU A 280 -1.41 11.63 34.65
N PRO A 281 -0.43 11.83 33.74
CA PRO A 281 -0.74 11.93 32.32
C PRO A 281 -1.24 10.59 31.77
N ASN A 282 -2.32 10.64 30.99
CA ASN A 282 -2.88 9.50 30.26
C ASN A 282 -2.87 9.82 28.77
N VAL A 283 -2.17 9.00 27.98
CA VAL A 283 -2.05 9.17 26.52
C VAL A 283 -2.57 7.91 25.83
N ALA A 284 -3.42 8.09 24.83
CA ALA A 284 -3.99 7.01 24.04
C ALA A 284 -4.05 7.35 22.55
N ILE A 285 -4.18 6.32 21.71
CA ILE A 285 -4.32 6.45 20.26
C ILE A 285 -5.76 6.09 19.89
N PHE A 286 -6.50 7.05 19.35
CA PHE A 286 -7.88 6.84 18.87
C PHE A 286 -8.09 7.58 17.55
N GLY A 287 -8.95 7.03 16.70
CA GLY A 287 -9.43 7.72 15.52
C GLY A 287 -10.36 8.86 15.90
N TYR A 288 -9.98 10.10 15.59
CA TYR A 288 -10.84 11.27 15.71
C TYR A 288 -10.84 12.07 14.40
N GLY A 289 -12.00 12.59 14.02
CA GLY A 289 -12.15 13.53 12.91
C GLY A 289 -12.25 14.96 13.41
N MET A 290 -12.15 15.94 12.53
CA MET A 290 -12.43 17.35 12.83
C MET A 290 -13.32 17.97 11.76
N LYS A 291 -14.27 18.81 12.17
CA LYS A 291 -15.15 19.53 11.26
C LYS A 291 -15.46 20.94 11.75
N LEU A 292 -15.68 21.84 10.79
CA LEU A 292 -16.27 23.15 11.02
C LEU A 292 -17.79 22.98 11.10
N GLU A 293 -18.41 23.59 12.09
CA GLU A 293 -19.86 23.58 12.27
C GLU A 293 -20.47 24.93 11.90
N ASP A 294 -21.79 24.98 11.67
CA ASP A 294 -22.53 26.18 11.25
C ASP A 294 -22.38 27.37 12.22
N ASN A 295 -22.01 27.10 13.47
CA ASN A 295 -21.74 28.11 14.48
C ASN A 295 -20.34 28.77 14.35
N GLY A 296 -19.58 28.41 13.32
CA GLY A 296 -18.24 28.92 13.03
C GLY A 296 -17.14 28.35 13.92
N ASN A 297 -17.43 27.32 14.74
CA ASN A 297 -16.43 26.66 15.59
C ASN A 297 -16.03 25.30 15.00
N TYR A 298 -14.79 24.92 15.26
CA TYR A 298 -14.26 23.60 14.93
C TYR A 298 -14.50 22.63 16.08
N TYR A 299 -14.86 21.40 15.72
CA TYR A 299 -15.08 20.32 16.67
C TYR A 299 -14.34 19.08 16.22
N ALA A 300 -13.63 18.46 17.16
CA ALA A 300 -13.09 17.12 17.01
C ALA A 300 -14.04 16.11 17.64
N SER A 301 -14.27 14.97 16.98
CA SER A 301 -15.19 13.95 17.47
C SER A 301 -14.61 12.56 17.38
N MET A 302 -14.90 11.71 18.37
CA MET A 302 -14.50 10.31 18.41
C MET A 302 -15.52 9.45 19.17
N ASN A 303 -15.58 8.16 18.84
CA ASN A 303 -16.36 7.18 19.58
C ASN A 303 -15.42 6.13 20.17
N ILE A 304 -15.42 5.99 21.49
CA ILE A 304 -14.52 5.11 22.22
C ILE A 304 -15.28 4.33 23.30
N GLY A 305 -14.81 3.12 23.60
CA GLY A 305 -15.33 2.34 24.73
C GLY A 305 -15.02 3.02 26.06
N LYS A 306 -15.77 2.67 27.11
CA LYS A 306 -15.48 3.14 28.47
C LYS A 306 -14.04 2.78 28.86
N ASN A 307 -13.23 3.81 29.08
CA ASN A 307 -11.83 3.73 29.46
C ASN A 307 -11.40 5.02 30.17
N ASN A 308 -10.13 5.08 30.61
CA ASN A 308 -9.59 6.25 31.31
C ASN A 308 -9.66 7.53 30.46
N THR A 309 -9.45 7.46 29.14
CA THR A 309 -9.56 8.64 28.28
C THR A 309 -10.98 9.18 28.25
N CYS A 310 -11.99 8.32 28.10
CA CYS A 310 -13.37 8.76 28.21
C CYS A 310 -13.66 9.36 29.58
N TYR A 311 -13.29 8.65 30.65
CA TYR A 311 -13.51 9.12 32.02
C TYR A 311 -12.88 10.49 32.26
N ASN A 312 -11.59 10.63 31.97
CA ASN A 312 -10.85 11.86 32.20
C ASN A 312 -11.38 13.01 31.34
N ALA A 313 -11.72 12.76 30.07
CA ALA A 313 -12.27 13.78 29.20
C ALA A 313 -13.61 14.32 29.75
N VAL A 314 -14.53 13.42 30.11
CA VAL A 314 -15.84 13.80 30.66
C VAL A 314 -15.72 14.41 32.05
N MET A 315 -14.84 13.90 32.92
CA MET A 315 -14.78 14.37 34.31
C MET A 315 -13.98 15.67 34.48
N HIS A 316 -13.06 15.96 33.57
CA HIS A 316 -12.14 17.09 33.72
C HIS A 316 -12.26 18.12 32.59
N GLY A 317 -12.96 17.82 31.50
CA GLY A 317 -13.26 18.73 30.40
C GLY A 317 -12.07 19.05 29.49
N ASP A 318 -10.85 19.13 30.02
CA ASP A 318 -9.65 19.50 29.28
C ASP A 318 -9.02 18.32 28.54
N VAL A 319 -8.83 18.49 27.22
CA VAL A 319 -8.17 17.51 26.37
C VAL A 319 -7.09 18.15 25.50
N ARG A 320 -6.08 17.35 25.18
CA ARG A 320 -5.02 17.72 24.22
C ARG A 320 -4.98 16.65 23.14
N LEU A 321 -5.21 17.03 21.90
CA LEU A 321 -5.06 16.12 20.77
C LEU A 321 -3.75 16.44 20.05
N ALA A 322 -3.13 15.40 19.49
CA ALA A 322 -1.99 15.56 18.59
C ALA A 322 -2.22 14.76 17.32
N TYR A 323 -1.91 15.37 16.20
CA TYR A 323 -1.88 14.73 14.89
C TYR A 323 -0.46 14.79 14.37
N TYR A 324 0.04 13.65 13.88
CA TYR A 324 1.42 13.52 13.45
C TYR A 324 1.54 12.66 12.20
N GLU A 325 2.24 13.21 11.21
CA GLU A 325 2.60 12.53 9.98
C GLU A 325 4.12 12.40 9.87
N TYR A 326 4.56 11.22 9.45
CA TYR A 326 5.97 10.92 9.27
C TYR A 326 6.26 10.34 7.89
N SER A 327 7.19 10.97 7.15
CA SER A 327 7.64 10.47 5.85
C SER A 327 9.11 10.06 5.87
N PRO A 328 9.45 8.76 5.91
CA PRO A 328 10.83 8.30 5.94
C PRO A 328 11.61 8.61 4.65
N MET A 329 10.93 9.03 3.58
CA MET A 329 11.52 9.32 2.28
C MET A 329 12.09 10.75 2.17
N LEU A 330 11.78 11.63 3.12
CA LEU A 330 12.19 13.04 3.10
C LEU A 330 13.46 13.28 3.93
N SER A 331 14.46 13.92 3.32
CA SER A 331 15.74 14.24 3.97
C SER A 331 15.62 15.40 4.96
N SER A 332 14.82 16.41 4.63
CA SER A 332 14.52 17.57 5.47
C SER A 332 13.76 17.14 6.73
N LYS A 333 14.29 17.48 7.92
CA LYS A 333 13.65 17.14 9.20
C LYS A 333 12.28 17.80 9.35
N PRO A 334 12.10 19.11 9.06
CA PRO A 334 10.79 19.73 9.07
C PRO A 334 9.80 19.02 8.13
N ASP A 335 10.18 18.75 6.89
CA ASP A 335 9.23 18.18 5.93
C ASP A 335 8.89 16.70 6.23
N ARG A 336 9.78 16.01 6.93
CA ARG A 336 9.56 14.63 7.41
C ARG A 336 8.63 14.54 8.61
N ASN A 337 8.56 15.57 9.45
CA ASN A 337 7.85 15.55 10.73
C ASN A 337 6.79 16.64 10.73
N MET A 338 5.58 16.29 10.30
CA MET A 338 4.50 17.26 10.13
C MET A 338 3.34 16.95 11.08
N GLY A 339 2.54 17.95 11.38
CA GLY A 339 1.37 17.73 12.23
C GLY A 339 0.92 18.96 13.00
N ALA A 340 0.10 18.73 14.01
CA ALA A 340 -0.42 19.78 14.86
C ALA A 340 -0.72 19.28 16.27
N ARG A 341 -0.74 20.21 17.22
CA ARG A 341 -1.35 19.99 18.53
C ARG A 341 -2.63 20.82 18.61
N ILE A 342 -3.68 20.19 19.12
CA ILE A 342 -5.02 20.75 19.21
C ILE A 342 -5.37 20.85 20.69
N LEU A 343 -5.72 22.05 21.10
CA LEU A 343 -6.24 22.36 22.42
C LEU A 343 -7.76 22.31 22.31
N GLY A 344 -8.42 21.58 23.21
CA GLY A 344 -9.87 21.57 23.21
C GLY A 344 -10.46 21.26 24.57
N THR A 345 -11.75 21.53 24.67
CA THR A 345 -12.59 21.25 25.82
C THR A 345 -13.78 20.41 25.40
N ILE A 346 -14.26 19.54 26.28
CA ILE A 346 -15.46 18.75 26.00
C ILE A 346 -16.68 19.68 25.86
N ASP A 347 -17.38 19.52 24.75
CA ASP A 347 -18.70 20.07 24.54
C ASP A 347 -19.71 19.06 25.09
N TYR A 348 -20.18 19.30 26.32
CA TYR A 348 -21.12 18.39 27.01
C TYR A 348 -22.46 18.29 26.28
N GLU A 349 -22.94 19.38 25.69
CA GLU A 349 -24.21 19.40 24.96
C GLU A 349 -24.16 18.48 23.73
N ARG A 350 -23.02 18.40 23.05
CA ARG A 350 -22.86 17.54 21.85
C ARG A 350 -22.31 16.15 22.15
N THR A 351 -21.76 15.95 23.34
CA THR A 351 -21.23 14.65 23.78
C THR A 351 -22.37 13.73 24.20
N ALA A 352 -22.22 12.44 23.92
CA ALA A 352 -23.19 11.44 24.36
C ALA A 352 -22.50 10.25 25.04
N LEU A 353 -23.07 9.79 26.15
CA LEU A 353 -22.67 8.57 26.83
C LEU A 353 -23.67 7.46 26.51
N LYS A 354 -23.15 6.29 26.13
CA LYS A 354 -23.95 5.15 25.69
C LYS A 354 -23.73 3.95 26.59
N GLY A 355 -24.71 3.07 26.65
CA GLY A 355 -24.67 1.81 27.38
C GLY A 355 -23.65 0.82 26.82
N PHE A 356 -23.63 -0.39 27.39
CA PHE A 356 -22.74 -1.48 27.00
C PHE A 356 -23.00 -2.04 25.59
N ASP A 357 -24.13 -1.70 24.98
CA ASP A 357 -24.45 -2.02 23.60
C ASP A 357 -23.85 -1.01 22.59
N TRP A 358 -23.23 0.07 23.08
CA TRP A 358 -22.61 1.15 22.29
C TRP A 358 -23.57 1.92 21.37
N VAL A 359 -24.87 1.67 21.51
CA VAL A 359 -25.90 2.23 20.64
C VAL A 359 -26.89 3.05 21.46
N THR A 360 -27.38 2.49 22.57
CA THR A 360 -28.41 3.12 23.39
C THR A 360 -27.78 4.19 24.29
N GLU A 361 -28.27 5.43 24.19
CA GLU A 361 -27.83 6.52 25.06
C GLU A 361 -28.27 6.27 26.51
N VAL A 362 -27.41 6.62 27.46
CA VAL A 362 -27.76 6.60 28.88
C VAL A 362 -28.73 7.77 29.11
N PRO A 363 -29.91 7.53 29.72
CA PRO A 363 -30.92 8.58 29.89
C PRO A 363 -30.38 9.83 30.60
N GLY A 364 -30.56 11.00 29.99
CA GLY A 364 -30.07 12.28 30.52
C GLY A 364 -28.62 12.61 30.16
N LEU A 365 -27.92 11.73 29.45
CA LEU A 365 -26.52 11.87 29.02
C LEU A 365 -26.35 11.68 27.50
N GLY A 366 -27.44 11.82 26.73
CA GLY A 366 -27.46 11.73 25.26
C GLY A 366 -27.06 13.04 24.57
N ALA A 367 -26.85 12.98 23.25
CA ALA A 367 -26.49 14.18 22.49
C ALA A 367 -27.67 15.17 22.46
N GLY A 368 -27.41 16.44 22.80
CA GLY A 368 -28.40 17.50 22.94
C GLY A 368 -29.01 17.60 24.35
N GLU A 369 -28.61 16.73 25.28
CA GLU A 369 -28.97 16.82 26.69
C GLU A 369 -27.88 17.59 27.47
N ASP A 370 -28.30 18.48 28.37
CA ASP A 370 -27.37 19.24 29.21
C ASP A 370 -27.04 18.41 30.46
N PHE A 371 -25.82 17.89 30.53
CA PHE A 371 -25.33 17.15 31.68
C PHE A 371 -23.97 17.67 32.15
N THR A 372 -23.72 17.48 33.44
CA THR A 372 -22.45 17.81 34.09
C THR A 372 -21.73 16.54 34.51
N PRO A 373 -20.41 16.60 34.77
CA PRO A 373 -19.64 15.46 35.25
C PRO A 373 -20.24 14.77 36.48
N SER A 374 -20.89 15.53 37.38
CA SER A 374 -21.53 15.01 38.59
C SER A 374 -22.78 14.17 38.33
N ASP A 375 -23.38 14.27 37.14
CA ASP A 375 -24.60 13.53 36.78
C ASP A 375 -24.29 12.11 36.28
N VAL A 376 -23.02 11.81 36.02
CA VAL A 376 -22.60 10.57 35.34
C VAL A 376 -22.46 9.40 36.31
N ASP A 377 -23.41 8.47 36.25
CA ASP A 377 -23.24 7.13 36.84
C ASP A 377 -22.47 6.22 35.88
N TRP A 378 -21.16 6.13 36.11
CA TRP A 378 -20.26 5.30 35.32
C TRP A 378 -20.61 3.81 35.31
N THR A 379 -21.46 3.31 36.20
CA THR A 379 -21.89 1.89 36.16
C THR A 379 -22.80 1.58 34.97
N ASN A 380 -23.46 2.60 34.40
CA ASN A 380 -24.36 2.46 33.26
C ASN A 380 -23.71 2.80 31.91
N VAL A 381 -22.49 3.36 31.93
CA VAL A 381 -21.75 3.78 30.74
C VAL A 381 -20.92 2.61 30.19
N GLY A 382 -21.10 2.30 28.90
CA GLY A 382 -20.29 1.34 28.16
C GLY A 382 -19.40 1.96 27.09
N SER A 383 -19.78 3.13 26.55
CA SER A 383 -18.99 3.87 25.56
C SER A 383 -19.32 5.36 25.54
N CYS A 384 -18.49 6.14 24.85
CA CYS A 384 -18.50 7.59 24.88
C CYS A 384 -18.32 8.13 23.46
N SER A 385 -19.31 8.88 22.99
CA SER A 385 -19.25 9.67 21.78
C SER A 385 -18.82 11.08 22.16
N LEU A 386 -17.50 11.30 22.25
CA LEU A 386 -16.92 12.55 22.71
C LEU A 386 -16.94 13.59 21.60
N VAL A 387 -17.40 14.79 21.92
CA VAL A 387 -17.29 15.98 21.07
C VAL A 387 -16.45 17.01 21.80
N ILE A 388 -15.38 17.45 21.14
CA ILE A 388 -14.37 18.34 21.70
C ILE A 388 -14.41 19.63 20.89
N LYS A 389 -14.74 20.73 21.53
CA LYS A 389 -14.61 22.05 20.93
C LYS A 389 -13.13 22.41 20.82
N VAL A 390 -12.69 22.77 19.61
CA VAL A 390 -11.31 23.20 19.37
C VAL A 390 -11.17 24.66 19.81
N GLU A 391 -10.28 24.89 20.77
CA GLU A 391 -9.98 26.21 21.33
C GLU A 391 -8.70 26.80 20.76
N GLY A 392 -7.81 25.95 20.24
CA GLY A 392 -6.56 26.40 19.65
C GLY A 392 -5.85 25.30 18.88
N ILE A 393 -5.10 25.73 17.87
CA ILE A 393 -4.15 24.88 17.14
C ILE A 393 -2.78 25.51 17.32
N ILE A 394 -1.83 24.74 17.82
CA ILE A 394 -0.46 25.19 18.14
C ILE A 394 0.57 24.32 17.40
N PRO A 395 1.81 24.82 17.22
CA PRO A 395 2.84 24.13 16.47
C PRO A 395 3.18 22.75 17.04
N LEU A 396 3.62 21.81 16.21
CA LEU A 396 3.93 20.43 16.62
C LEU A 396 5.08 20.33 17.65
N GLY A 397 5.98 21.33 17.70
CA GLY A 397 6.98 21.49 18.76
C GLY A 397 8.27 20.71 18.57
#